data_AF-A0A537FKN4-F1
#
_entry.id   AF-A0A537FKN4-F1
#
_cell.length_a   1.000
_cell.length_b   1.000
_cell.length_c   1.000
_cell.angle_alpha   90.00
_cell.angle_beta   90.00
_cell.angle_gamma   90.00
#
_symmetry.space_group_name_H-M   'P 1'
#
loop_
_entity.id
_entity.type
_entity.pdbx_description
1 polymer ?
#
loop_
_entity_poly.entity_id
_entity_poly.type
_entity_poly.pdbx_seq_one_letter_code
_entity_poly.pdbx_strand_id
1 'polypeptide(L)'
;HRREHSIEVQLPFLQFIYPRRFQFVPICMMLQDLETSVEIGDAIAKASAETGAMLIASSDWTHYEPHESAKKKDMEAIKAVLEMDEKKFQNTIEDNHVSACGYGPVTAVTHASKVLGARQAKLLSYQTSGDTAGDKSSVVGYAAIAFTK
;
A
#
# COMPACT_ATOMS: atom_id res chain seq x y z
N HIS A 1 -5.76 -15.57 -11.85
CA HIS A 1 -5.96 -15.79 -10.40
C HIS A 1 -5.12 -16.93 -9.80
N ARG A 2 -5.04 -18.16 -10.35
CA ARG A 2 -4.24 -19.28 -9.72
C ARG A 2 -2.72 -19.02 -9.49
N ARG A 3 -2.17 -17.89 -9.92
CA ARG A 3 -0.75 -17.52 -9.76
C ARG A 3 -0.56 -16.12 -9.15
N GLU A 4 -1.64 -15.48 -8.70
CA GLU A 4 -1.57 -14.13 -8.13
C GLU A 4 -2.08 -14.15 -6.70
N HIS A 5 -1.21 -13.82 -5.75
CA HIS A 5 -1.43 -14.06 -4.33
C HIS A 5 -1.71 -12.79 -3.52
N SER A 6 -1.35 -11.60 -4.03
CA SER A 6 -1.47 -10.33 -3.29
C SER A 6 -2.90 -10.01 -2.85
N ILE A 7 -3.90 -10.40 -3.65
CA ILE A 7 -5.31 -10.20 -3.34
C ILE A 7 -5.83 -11.29 -2.40
N GLU A 8 -5.36 -12.53 -2.57
CA GLU A 8 -5.83 -13.68 -1.82
C GLU A 8 -5.41 -13.61 -0.34
N VAL A 9 -4.21 -13.08 -0.05
CA VAL A 9 -3.70 -12.95 1.32
C VAL A 9 -4.53 -12.01 2.21
N GLN A 10 -5.27 -11.07 1.63
CA GLN A 10 -6.14 -10.15 2.38
C GLN A 10 -7.46 -10.81 2.79
N LEU A 11 -7.94 -11.80 2.03
CA LEU A 11 -9.29 -12.36 2.21
C LEU A 11 -9.50 -13.03 3.58
N PRO A 12 -8.58 -13.85 4.12
CA PRO A 12 -8.75 -14.44 5.43
C PRO A 12 -8.89 -13.39 6.54
N PHE A 13 -8.09 -12.33 6.48
CA PHE A 13 -8.15 -11.24 7.46
C PHE A 13 -9.48 -10.50 7.36
N LEU A 14 -9.94 -10.18 6.13
CA LEU A 14 -11.23 -9.52 5.90
C LEU A 14 -12.41 -10.38 6.35
N GLN A 15 -12.39 -11.69 6.11
CA GLN A 15 -13.42 -12.61 6.59
C GLN A 15 -13.46 -12.72 8.12
N PHE A 16 -12.31 -12.60 8.77
CA PHE A 16 -12.24 -12.60 10.23
C PHE A 16 -12.85 -11.33 10.84
N ILE A 17 -12.50 -10.15 10.32
CA ILE A 17 -12.99 -8.86 10.85
C ILE A 17 -14.42 -8.51 10.39
N TYR A 18 -14.83 -9.01 9.23
CA TYR A 18 -16.18 -8.90 8.69
C TYR A 18 -16.85 -10.28 8.62
N PRO A 19 -17.37 -10.81 9.75
CA PRO A 19 -17.97 -12.13 9.81
C PRO A 19 -19.29 -12.25 9.00
N ARG A 20 -19.82 -11.13 8.50
CA ARG A 20 -20.95 -11.10 7.57
C ARG A 20 -20.42 -11.13 6.13
N ARG A 21 -21.22 -11.65 5.19
CA ARG A 21 -20.88 -11.61 3.76
C ARG A 21 -20.60 -10.17 3.32
N PHE A 22 -19.41 -9.95 2.74
CA PHE A 22 -19.04 -8.73 2.05
C PHE A 22 -18.88 -9.00 0.55
N GLN A 23 -18.96 -7.95 -0.25
CA GLN A 23 -18.61 -7.95 -1.66
C GLN A 23 -17.31 -7.18 -1.83
N PHE A 24 -16.47 -7.58 -2.77
CA PHE A 24 -15.23 -6.88 -3.08
C PHE A 24 -14.97 -6.93 -4.58
N VAL A 25 -14.20 -5.95 -5.06
CA VAL A 25 -13.77 -5.85 -6.45
C VAL A 25 -12.24 -5.97 -6.46
N PRO A 26 -11.67 -7.07 -6.97
CA PRO A 26 -10.23 -7.22 -7.10
C PRO A 26 -9.70 -6.38 -8.27
N ILE A 27 -8.66 -5.59 -8.03
CA ILE A 27 -7.92 -4.86 -9.06
C ILE A 27 -6.47 -5.32 -9.01
N CYS A 28 -5.94 -5.80 -10.13
CA CYS A 28 -4.55 -6.21 -10.27
C CYS A 28 -3.84 -5.23 -11.20
N MET A 29 -2.76 -4.61 -10.74
CA MET A 29 -1.99 -3.64 -11.51
C MET A 29 -0.70 -4.29 -12.02
N MET A 30 -0.49 -4.25 -13.34
CA MET A 30 0.75 -4.69 -13.95
C MET A 30 1.72 -3.51 -14.13
N LEU A 31 1.23 -2.44 -14.76
CA LEU A 31 1.92 -1.14 -14.82
C LEU A 31 1.61 -0.36 -13.54
N GLN A 32 2.65 0.18 -12.92
CA GLN A 32 2.60 0.84 -11.62
C GLN A 32 3.18 2.27 -11.65
N ASP A 33 3.45 2.80 -12.85
CA ASP A 33 3.91 4.19 -13.03
C ASP A 33 2.87 5.21 -12.54
N LEU A 34 3.31 6.45 -12.38
CA LEU A 34 2.54 7.51 -11.75
C LEU A 34 1.26 7.83 -12.52
N GLU A 35 1.35 7.92 -13.84
CA GLU A 35 0.22 8.25 -14.71
C GLU A 35 -0.87 7.16 -14.60
N THR A 36 -0.49 5.90 -14.83
CA THR A 36 -1.41 4.76 -14.71
C THR A 36 -2.04 4.67 -13.32
N SER A 37 -1.24 4.89 -12.27
CA SER A 37 -1.73 4.79 -10.89
C SER A 37 -2.71 5.90 -10.52
N VAL A 38 -2.47 7.12 -11.01
CA VAL A 38 -3.39 8.26 -10.82
C VAL A 38 -4.69 8.04 -11.57
N GLU A 39 -4.65 7.60 -12.83
CA GLU A 39 -5.86 7.30 -13.62
C GLU A 39 -6.74 6.23 -12.96
N ILE A 40 -6.11 5.17 -12.44
CA ILE A 40 -6.82 4.13 -11.68
C ILE A 40 -7.39 4.71 -10.38
N GLY A 41 -6.63 5.56 -9.68
CA GLY A 41 -7.10 6.26 -8.48
C GLY A 41 -8.36 7.09 -8.73
N ASP A 42 -8.41 7.85 -9.82
CA ASP A 42 -9.58 8.62 -10.25
C ASP A 42 -10.78 7.71 -10.54
N ALA A 43 -10.56 6.62 -11.27
CA ALA A 43 -11.60 5.64 -11.58
C ALA A 43 -12.18 4.99 -10.31
N ILE A 44 -11.31 4.64 -9.35
CA ILE A 44 -11.70 4.10 -8.04
C ILE A 44 -12.50 5.14 -7.25
N ALA A 45 -12.03 6.38 -7.16
CA ALA A 45 -12.72 7.44 -6.42
C ALA A 45 -14.13 7.67 -6.99
N LYS A 46 -14.25 7.75 -8.32
CA LYS A 46 -15.55 7.91 -8.98
C LYS A 46 -16.49 6.73 -8.71
N ALA A 47 -16.00 5.50 -8.82
CA ALA A 47 -16.82 4.30 -8.61
C ALA A 47 -17.22 4.07 -7.14
N SER A 48 -16.41 4.54 -6.19
CA SER A 48 -16.63 4.32 -4.75
C SER A 48 -17.37 5.45 -4.04
N ALA A 49 -17.50 6.63 -4.67
CA ALA A 49 -18.12 7.82 -4.06
C ALA A 49 -19.54 7.58 -3.50
N GLU A 50 -20.35 6.77 -4.19
CA GLU A 50 -21.74 6.50 -3.79
C GLU A 50 -21.89 5.26 -2.90
N THR A 51 -20.90 4.38 -2.87
CA THR A 51 -21.00 3.09 -2.16
C THR A 51 -20.39 3.14 -0.76
N GLY A 52 -19.52 4.13 -0.48
CA GLY A 52 -18.78 4.18 0.78
C GLY A 52 -17.82 3.00 0.96
N ALA A 53 -17.34 2.42 -0.16
CA ALA A 53 -16.47 1.26 -0.14
C ALA A 53 -15.14 1.55 0.57
N MET A 54 -14.62 0.54 1.29
CA MET A 54 -13.27 0.58 1.85
C MET A 54 -12.25 0.30 0.75
N LEU A 55 -11.27 1.19 0.60
CA LEU A 55 -10.16 1.03 -0.34
C LEU A 55 -8.97 0.38 0.36
N ILE A 56 -8.40 -0.65 -0.25
CA ILE A 56 -7.26 -1.39 0.30
C ILE A 56 -6.19 -1.52 -0.78
N ALA A 57 -5.00 -0.98 -0.51
CA ALA A 57 -3.79 -1.27 -1.28
C ALA A 57 -2.99 -2.35 -0.54
N SER A 58 -2.57 -3.39 -1.27
CA SER A 58 -1.72 -4.45 -0.72
C SER A 58 -0.30 -4.26 -1.23
N SER A 59 0.67 -4.16 -0.32
CA SER A 59 2.09 -4.07 -0.64
C SER A 59 2.95 -4.51 0.54
N ASP A 60 3.97 -5.30 0.25
CA ASP A 60 5.18 -5.36 1.06
C ASP A 60 6.11 -4.18 0.66
N TRP A 61 7.09 -3.90 1.51
CA TRP A 61 8.07 -2.83 1.31
C TRP A 61 9.43 -3.39 0.88
N THR A 62 10.56 -2.84 1.34
CA THR A 62 11.88 -3.32 0.92
C THR A 62 12.05 -4.82 1.21
N HIS A 63 12.51 -5.56 0.22
CA HIS A 63 12.78 -6.99 0.26
C HIS A 63 14.29 -7.29 0.32
N TYR A 64 14.63 -8.24 1.18
CA TYR A 64 15.90 -8.95 1.25
C TYR A 64 17.14 -8.08 1.51
N GLU A 65 16.96 -6.98 2.23
CA GLU A 65 18.04 -6.11 2.70
C GLU A 65 18.23 -6.20 4.23
N PRO A 66 19.39 -5.78 4.78
CA PRO A 66 19.56 -5.70 6.23
C PRO A 66 18.52 -4.77 6.88
N HIS A 67 18.05 -5.13 8.07
CA HIS A 67 16.94 -4.47 8.77
C HIS A 67 17.04 -2.94 8.82
N GLU A 68 18.18 -2.39 9.24
CA GLU A 68 18.35 -0.93 9.36
C GLU A 68 18.33 -0.22 8.00
N SER A 69 18.80 -0.89 6.94
CA SER A 69 18.79 -0.34 5.59
C SER A 69 17.39 -0.33 5.01
N ALA A 70 16.67 -1.47 5.10
CA ALA A 70 15.28 -1.59 4.70
C ALA A 70 14.40 -0.57 5.42
N LYS A 71 14.51 -0.49 6.75
CA LYS A 71 13.78 0.46 7.58
C LYS A 71 14.02 1.91 7.18
N LYS A 72 15.26 2.29 6.93
CA LYS A 72 15.57 3.67 6.52
C LYS A 72 14.88 4.02 5.19
N LYS A 73 15.05 3.19 4.17
CA LYS A 73 14.47 3.40 2.83
C LYS A 73 12.94 3.42 2.89
N ASP A 74 12.36 2.45 3.58
CA ASP A 74 10.91 2.33 3.73
C ASP A 74 10.33 3.55 4.44
N MET A 75 10.95 4.02 5.52
CA MET A 75 10.44 5.18 6.26
C MET A 75 10.49 6.48 5.44
N GLU A 76 11.46 6.64 4.55
CA GLU A 76 11.50 7.78 3.61
C GLU A 76 10.35 7.73 2.61
N ALA A 77 10.06 6.55 2.05
CA ALA A 77 8.94 6.37 1.13
C ALA A 77 7.57 6.46 1.85
N ILE A 78 7.43 5.86 3.03
CA ILE A 78 6.25 5.98 3.90
C ILE A 78 5.97 7.45 4.20
N LYS A 79 7.00 8.25 4.50
CA LYS A 79 6.81 9.68 4.78
C LYS A 79 6.13 10.41 3.61
N ALA A 80 6.47 10.08 2.36
CA ALA A 80 5.79 10.66 1.20
C ALA A 80 4.31 10.23 1.10
N VAL A 81 3.98 8.98 1.46
CA VAL A 81 2.59 8.52 1.59
C VAL A 81 1.84 9.27 2.70
N LEU A 82 2.49 9.51 3.85
CA LEU A 82 1.90 10.25 4.97
C LEU A 82 1.66 11.73 4.63
N GLU A 83 2.50 12.31 3.79
CA GLU A 83 2.31 13.63 3.21
C GLU A 83 1.26 13.64 2.09
N MET A 84 0.74 12.47 1.71
CA MET A 84 -0.23 12.26 0.63
C MET A 84 0.28 12.84 -0.71
N ASP A 85 1.58 12.66 -0.99
CA ASP A 85 2.26 13.12 -2.21
C ASP A 85 2.67 11.91 -3.07
N GLU A 86 1.83 11.62 -4.07
CA GLU A 86 1.95 10.50 -5.01
C GLU A 86 3.25 10.56 -5.80
N LYS A 87 3.59 11.76 -6.30
CA LYS A 87 4.77 11.97 -7.12
C LYS A 87 6.03 11.79 -6.29
N LYS A 88 6.07 12.40 -5.10
CA LYS A 88 7.20 12.24 -4.17
C LYS A 88 7.35 10.79 -3.76
N PHE A 89 6.26 10.07 -3.52
CA PHE A 89 6.31 8.66 -3.18
C PHE A 89 6.98 7.85 -4.29
N GLN A 90 6.49 7.95 -5.53
CA GLN A 90 7.09 7.20 -6.65
C GLN A 90 8.53 7.60 -6.93
N ASN A 91 8.87 8.89 -6.90
CA ASN A 91 10.25 9.34 -7.03
C ASN A 91 11.13 8.74 -5.92
N THR A 92 10.66 8.70 -4.67
CA THR A 92 11.40 8.11 -3.56
C THR A 92 11.60 6.60 -3.74
N ILE A 93 10.60 5.89 -4.28
CA ILE A 93 10.73 4.47 -4.61
C ILE A 93 11.87 4.25 -5.62
N GLU A 94 11.88 5.04 -6.69
CA GLU A 94 12.90 4.96 -7.74
C GLU A 94 14.29 5.38 -7.24
N ASP A 95 14.40 6.57 -6.65
CA ASP A 95 15.68 7.15 -6.21
C ASP A 95 16.37 6.28 -5.15
N ASN A 96 15.61 5.76 -4.19
CA ASN A 96 16.14 4.94 -3.10
C ASN A 96 16.15 3.43 -3.40
N HIS A 97 15.68 3.03 -4.58
CA HIS A 97 15.57 1.63 -4.99
C HIS A 97 14.77 0.80 -3.96
N VAL A 98 13.64 1.34 -3.49
CA VAL A 98 12.75 0.65 -2.56
C VAL A 98 12.03 -0.45 -3.35
N SER A 99 12.25 -1.71 -2.97
CA SER A 99 11.67 -2.84 -3.70
C SER A 99 10.21 -3.15 -3.32
N ALA A 100 9.43 -2.13 -2.93
CA ALA A 100 8.02 -2.29 -2.60
C ALA A 100 7.26 -2.88 -3.80
N CYS A 101 6.48 -3.94 -3.58
CA CYS A 101 5.86 -4.67 -4.69
C CYS A 101 4.57 -4.03 -5.22
N GLY A 102 3.89 -3.21 -4.41
CA GLY A 102 2.60 -2.57 -4.69
C GLY A 102 2.64 -1.05 -4.64
N TYR A 103 3.72 -0.42 -5.09
CA TYR A 103 3.84 1.05 -5.11
C TYR A 103 2.77 1.72 -6.01
N GLY A 104 2.33 1.06 -7.08
CA GLY A 104 1.21 1.51 -7.92
C GLY A 104 -0.13 1.50 -7.16
N PRO A 105 -0.57 0.36 -6.60
CA PRO A 105 -1.75 0.30 -5.74
C PRO A 105 -1.73 1.30 -4.57
N VAL A 106 -0.58 1.47 -3.90
CA VAL A 106 -0.42 2.46 -2.83
C VAL A 106 -0.61 3.89 -3.37
N THR A 107 -0.04 4.19 -4.54
CA THR A 107 -0.22 5.48 -5.21
C THR A 107 -1.69 5.72 -5.56
N ALA A 108 -2.35 4.73 -6.17
CA ALA A 108 -3.76 4.82 -6.57
C ALA A 108 -4.70 5.03 -5.38
N VAL A 109 -4.50 4.31 -4.26
CA VAL A 109 -5.31 4.48 -3.05
C VAL A 109 -5.01 5.81 -2.36
N THR A 110 -3.76 6.26 -2.34
CA THR A 110 -3.39 7.60 -1.83
C THR A 110 -4.14 8.68 -2.61
N HIS A 111 -4.11 8.60 -3.95
CA HIS A 111 -4.79 9.52 -4.84
C HIS A 111 -6.30 9.50 -4.63
N ALA A 112 -6.92 8.32 -4.73
CA ALA A 112 -8.36 8.14 -4.55
C ALA A 112 -8.83 8.67 -3.19
N SER A 113 -8.06 8.42 -2.12
CA SER A 113 -8.38 8.91 -0.78
C SER A 113 -8.42 10.44 -0.72
N LYS A 114 -7.49 11.14 -1.37
CA LYS A 114 -7.50 12.62 -1.46
C LYS A 114 -8.73 13.12 -2.19
N VAL A 115 -9.06 12.52 -3.34
CA VAL A 115 -10.24 12.87 -4.14
C VAL A 115 -11.53 12.68 -3.34
N LEU A 116 -11.62 11.60 -2.54
CA LEU A 116 -12.74 11.32 -1.63
C LEU A 116 -12.75 12.16 -0.35
N GLY A 117 -11.78 13.07 -0.20
CA GLY A 117 -11.74 14.08 0.85
C GLY A 117 -10.94 13.71 2.10
N ALA A 118 -10.11 12.66 2.07
CA ALA A 118 -9.15 12.40 3.13
C ALA A 118 -8.20 13.60 3.30
N ARG A 119 -7.86 13.91 4.55
CA ARG A 119 -6.97 15.02 4.94
C ARG A 119 -5.73 14.55 5.66
N GLN A 120 -5.71 13.30 6.11
CA GLN A 120 -4.63 12.75 6.90
C GLN A 120 -4.33 11.33 6.45
N ALA A 121 -3.05 11.00 6.48
CA ALA A 121 -2.55 9.64 6.41
C ALA A 121 -1.72 9.38 7.66
N LYS A 122 -1.97 8.24 8.32
CA LYS A 122 -1.33 7.87 9.59
C LYS A 122 -0.70 6.50 9.49
N LEU A 123 0.59 6.41 9.81
CA LEU A 123 1.27 5.14 10.02
C LEU A 123 0.76 4.54 11.33
N LEU A 124 0.13 3.37 11.25
CA LEU A 124 -0.36 2.62 12.39
C LEU A 124 0.72 1.71 12.98
N SER A 125 1.50 1.07 12.10
CA SER A 125 2.61 0.21 12.48
C SER A 125 3.58 0.07 11.31
N TYR A 126 4.86 -0.05 11.64
CA TYR A 126 5.89 -0.52 10.72
C TYR A 126 6.72 -1.58 11.44
N GLN A 127 6.92 -2.73 10.78
CA GLN A 127 7.73 -3.84 11.26
C GLN A 127 8.44 -4.49 10.08
N THR A 128 9.41 -5.34 10.37
CA THR A 128 10.09 -6.18 9.38
C THR A 128 9.95 -7.65 9.75
N SER A 129 10.18 -8.56 8.80
CA SER A 129 10.25 -10.00 9.10
C SER A 129 11.26 -10.32 10.20
N GLY A 130 12.34 -9.54 10.34
CA GLY A 130 13.33 -9.70 11.40
C GLY A 130 12.82 -9.36 12.81
N ASP A 131 11.73 -8.59 12.95
CA ASP A 131 11.12 -8.32 14.25
C ASP A 131 10.27 -9.49 14.77
N THR A 132 9.96 -10.46 13.89
CA THR A 132 9.20 -11.68 14.24
C THR A 132 10.08 -12.93 14.21
N ALA A 133 10.82 -13.16 13.11
CA ALA A 133 11.66 -14.34 12.92
C ALA A 133 13.06 -14.22 13.55
N GLY A 134 13.49 -13.00 13.91
CA GLY A 134 14.76 -12.73 14.59
C GLY A 134 15.97 -12.51 13.67
N ASP A 135 15.99 -13.05 12.45
CA ASP A 135 17.05 -12.75 11.48
C ASP A 135 16.89 -11.33 10.90
N LYS A 136 17.90 -10.49 11.10
CA LYS A 136 17.94 -9.09 10.65
C LYS A 136 18.89 -8.84 9.48
N SER A 137 19.53 -9.88 8.95
CA SER A 137 20.49 -9.77 7.84
C SER A 137 19.81 -9.58 6.49
N SER A 138 18.58 -10.09 6.33
CA SER A 138 17.78 -10.00 5.12
C SER A 138 16.30 -10.04 5.49
N VAL A 139 15.62 -8.90 5.37
CA VAL A 139 14.23 -8.75 5.84
C VAL A 139 13.28 -8.29 4.74
N VAL A 140 11.98 -8.50 4.98
CA VAL A 140 10.89 -7.85 4.23
C VAL A 140 10.21 -6.83 5.14
N GLY A 141 9.98 -5.62 4.65
CA GLY A 141 9.29 -4.55 5.38
C GLY A 141 7.76 -4.61 5.25
N TYR A 142 7.06 -4.26 6.32
CA TYR A 142 5.60 -4.25 6.41
C TYR A 142 5.11 -2.95 7.05
N ALA A 143 4.20 -2.23 6.39
CA ALA A 143 3.58 -1.03 6.94
C ALA A 143 2.06 -1.11 6.87
N ALA A 144 1.40 -0.66 7.93
CA ALA A 144 -0.04 -0.42 7.96
C ALA A 144 -0.28 1.09 8.02
N ILE A 145 -0.95 1.64 7.01
CA ILE A 145 -1.24 3.08 6.89
C ILE A 145 -2.75 3.26 6.73
N ALA A 146 -3.33 4.21 7.45
CA ALA A 146 -4.74 4.56 7.36
C ALA A 146 -4.92 5.99 6.86
N PHE A 147 -5.85 6.18 5.93
CA PHE A 147 -6.26 7.49 5.41
C PHE A 147 -7.60 7.89 6.02
N THR A 148 -7.71 9.13 6.53
CA THR A 148 -8.92 9.63 7.21
C THR A 148 -9.23 11.07 6.79
N LYS A 149 -10.51 11.45 6.91
CA LYS A 149 -10.98 12.83 6.73
C LYS A 149 -10.57 13.72 7.91
#